data_AF-A0A833YYY5-F1
#
_entry.id   AF-A0A833YYY5-F1
#
_cell.length_a   1.000
_cell.length_b   1.000
_cell.length_c   1.000
_cell.angle_alpha   90.00
_cell.angle_beta   90.00
_cell.angle_gamma   90.00
#
_symmetry.space_group_name_H-M   'P 1'
#
loop_
_entity.id
_entity.type
_entity.pdbx_description
1 polymer ?
#
loop_
_entity_poly.entity_id
_entity_poly.type
_entity_poly.pdbx_seq_one_letter_code
_entity_poly.pdbx_strand_id
1 'polypeptide(L)'
;MPPKILRREATSAAAASPAAPPPPPPPPPEDDPEQDSGSEDLPRLEFEETEEPDFTALCQKLKISDHVRERAWLTWEKVLSADGVLESYIQKKKELWGISIFIAAVELDEMPFTFTELQKNIEISVYKFFDLLKEIDTSTKVDNAIARLLKKYNVLCALYGKLERTCKLIYLTQPSSLITTEINSVLVLKVSWITFLLAKGEVLQMEDDLVISFQLMLCVLDYFIKLSPPALLKEPYKTAVIPINGSPRTPRRGQNRTSRIAKQLENDTRIIEVLCKEHECNIDEVKNVYFKNFIPFMNSLGIVASNGLPEVESLSKQYEEIYLKNKDLDARLFLDHDKTLQADPTDSFEMQRTPRRSNPDEELNVILPQTPVRTVMNTIQQLMMILNSASDQPSENLISYFNNCTVNPMESILKRVKDIGYIFKEKFAKAVGQGCIEIGSQRYKLGVRLYYRVMESMLKSEEERLSIQNFSKLLNDNIFHMSLLACALEVVMATYSRSTSQNLDTGTDLSFPWILNVLNLKAFDFYKVIESFIKAEANLTREMIKHLERCEHRIMESLAWLSIPKKLKEESMCDGGD
;
A
#
# COMPACT_ATOMS: atom_id res chain seq x y z
N MET A 1 -22.37 -19.46 -53.48
CA MET A 1 -22.08 -18.72 -54.73
C MET A 1 -22.31 -17.25 -54.44
N PRO A 2 -21.27 -16.42 -54.59
CA PRO A 2 -21.12 -15.61 -55.80
C PRO A 2 -19.77 -15.84 -56.52
N PRO A 3 -19.60 -15.33 -57.74
CA PRO A 3 -18.66 -15.89 -58.73
C PRO A 3 -17.29 -15.18 -58.84
N LYS A 4 -16.40 -15.92 -59.51
CA LYS A 4 -15.06 -15.58 -59.98
C LYS A 4 -15.07 -14.52 -61.10
N ILE A 5 -14.14 -13.56 -61.00
CA ILE A 5 -13.07 -13.18 -61.95
C ILE A 5 -13.33 -13.40 -63.45
N LEU A 6 -13.10 -12.37 -64.30
CA LEU A 6 -12.08 -12.40 -65.37
C LEU A 6 -11.89 -11.07 -66.13
N ARG A 7 -10.63 -10.60 -66.06
CA ARG A 7 -9.75 -9.98 -67.08
C ARG A 7 -10.33 -9.13 -68.20
N ARG A 8 -9.71 -7.95 -68.36
CA ARG A 8 -9.17 -7.52 -69.66
C ARG A 8 -7.89 -6.69 -69.48
N GLU A 9 -6.80 -7.18 -70.06
CA GLU A 9 -5.56 -6.44 -70.31
C GLU A 9 -5.70 -5.61 -71.59
N ALA A 10 -5.11 -4.40 -71.61
CA ALA A 10 -3.93 -4.08 -72.44
C ALA A 10 -3.68 -2.56 -72.51
N THR A 11 -2.45 -2.16 -72.10
CA THR A 11 -1.53 -1.14 -72.68
C THR A 11 -2.01 0.30 -72.90
N SER A 12 -1.25 1.39 -72.73
CA SER A 12 0.08 1.72 -72.22
C SER A 12 0.19 3.25 -72.35
N ALA A 13 0.68 3.98 -71.34
CA ALA A 13 1.29 5.29 -71.53
C ALA A 13 2.18 5.63 -70.32
N ALA A 14 3.42 6.00 -70.61
CA ALA A 14 4.49 6.22 -69.67
C ALA A 14 4.40 7.57 -68.95
N ALA A 15 4.85 7.61 -67.69
CA ALA A 15 5.37 8.82 -67.05
C ALA A 15 6.40 8.42 -65.99
N ALA A 16 7.60 8.98 -66.12
CA ALA A 16 8.79 8.67 -65.34
C ALA A 16 8.78 9.38 -63.96
N SER A 17 9.28 8.69 -62.94
CA SER A 17 9.56 9.23 -61.60
C SER A 17 10.97 9.85 -61.53
N PRO A 18 11.20 10.93 -60.75
CA PRO A 18 12.52 11.55 -60.63
C PRO A 18 13.40 10.80 -59.61
N ALA A 19 14.70 10.76 -59.91
CA ALA A 19 15.77 10.09 -59.15
C ALA A 19 16.24 10.90 -57.93
N ALA A 20 16.71 10.19 -56.91
CA ALA A 20 17.33 10.71 -55.68
C ALA A 20 18.77 11.23 -55.92
N PRO A 21 19.29 12.17 -55.09
CA PRO A 21 20.61 12.78 -55.27
C PRO A 21 21.77 11.90 -54.73
N PRO A 22 23.02 12.12 -55.19
CA PRO A 22 24.19 11.31 -54.83
C PRO A 22 24.86 11.72 -53.51
N PRO A 23 25.69 10.85 -52.90
CA PRO A 23 26.39 11.10 -51.63
C PRO A 23 27.66 11.97 -51.80
N PRO A 24 28.18 12.57 -50.71
CA PRO A 24 29.33 13.48 -50.75
C PRO A 24 30.70 12.75 -50.82
N PRO A 25 31.77 13.44 -51.27
CA PRO A 25 33.10 12.85 -51.49
C PRO A 25 34.00 12.78 -50.23
N PRO A 26 35.05 11.93 -50.23
CA PRO A 26 35.95 11.72 -49.08
C PRO A 26 37.05 12.79 -48.95
N PRO A 27 37.64 12.96 -47.75
CA PRO A 27 38.72 13.93 -47.52
C PRO A 27 40.10 13.43 -48.02
N PRO A 28 41.07 14.35 -48.25
CA PRO A 28 42.39 14.04 -48.80
C PRO A 28 43.40 13.51 -47.75
N PRO A 29 44.54 12.90 -48.17
CA PRO A 29 45.52 12.28 -47.29
C PRO A 29 46.59 13.28 -46.82
N GLU A 30 47.04 13.16 -45.58
CA GLU A 30 48.24 13.85 -45.06
C GLU A 30 49.31 12.82 -44.68
N ASP A 31 50.57 13.21 -44.96
CA ASP A 31 51.80 12.44 -44.86
C ASP A 31 52.25 12.13 -43.43
N ASP A 32 52.82 10.93 -43.23
CA ASP A 32 53.65 10.54 -42.08
C ASP A 32 55.06 11.18 -42.22
N PRO A 33 55.77 11.55 -41.11
CA PRO A 33 56.50 10.48 -40.41
C PRO A 33 56.85 10.71 -38.91
N GLU A 34 57.26 9.58 -38.32
CA GLU A 34 58.17 9.37 -37.18
C GLU A 34 57.57 8.90 -35.84
N GLN A 35 58.15 7.78 -35.41
CA GLN A 35 57.90 7.03 -34.19
C GLN A 35 58.28 7.86 -32.95
N ASP A 36 57.39 7.91 -31.96
CA ASP A 36 57.84 7.82 -30.57
C ASP A 36 56.87 6.95 -29.77
N SER A 37 57.46 6.04 -29.01
CA SER A 37 56.82 5.03 -28.19
C SER A 37 56.15 5.66 -26.96
N GLY A 38 54.83 5.61 -26.88
CA GLY A 38 54.09 5.96 -25.68
C GLY A 38 52.78 5.17 -25.62
N SER A 39 52.76 4.13 -24.80
CA SER A 39 51.56 3.38 -24.44
C SER A 39 50.57 4.28 -23.68
N GLU A 40 49.47 4.67 -24.32
CA GLU A 40 48.29 5.18 -23.61
C GLU A 40 47.37 4.00 -23.23
N ASP A 41 47.83 3.20 -22.27
CA ASP A 41 46.94 2.50 -21.35
C ASP A 41 46.90 3.35 -20.08
N LEU A 42 45.75 3.98 -19.76
CA LEU A 42 45.17 4.22 -18.42
C LEU A 42 44.11 5.34 -18.40
N PRO A 43 42.92 5.12 -17.79
CA PRO A 43 42.78 4.99 -16.32
C PRO A 43 41.99 3.75 -15.85
N ARG A 44 42.33 2.55 -16.32
CA ARG A 44 41.72 1.28 -15.86
C ARG A 44 42.48 0.55 -14.72
N LEU A 45 43.79 0.74 -14.61
CA LEU A 45 44.68 0.14 -13.60
C LEU A 45 44.76 0.98 -12.31
N GLU A 46 44.50 2.29 -12.35
CA GLU A 46 44.58 3.12 -11.13
C GLU A 46 43.46 2.82 -10.12
N PHE A 47 42.25 2.44 -10.58
CA PHE A 47 41.14 2.09 -9.68
C PHE A 47 41.34 0.73 -8.98
N GLU A 48 41.91 -0.26 -9.68
CA GLU A 48 42.16 -1.60 -9.11
C GLU A 48 43.20 -1.59 -7.97
N GLU A 49 44.07 -0.58 -7.89
CA GLU A 49 45.06 -0.45 -6.80
C GLU A 49 44.48 0.15 -5.51
N THR A 50 43.34 0.87 -5.59
CA THR A 50 42.66 1.50 -4.44
C THR A 50 41.52 0.68 -3.85
N GLU A 51 40.89 -0.21 -4.63
CA GLU A 51 39.76 -1.02 -4.17
C GLU A 51 40.18 -2.12 -3.21
N GLU A 52 39.42 -2.29 -2.12
CA GLU A 52 39.70 -3.37 -1.18
C GLU A 52 39.29 -4.75 -1.74
N PRO A 53 40.09 -5.79 -1.50
CA PRO A 53 39.81 -7.13 -2.05
C PRO A 53 38.48 -7.70 -1.55
N ASP A 54 38.11 -7.39 -0.30
CA ASP A 54 36.84 -7.84 0.28
C ASP A 54 35.62 -7.12 -0.34
N PHE A 55 35.78 -5.86 -0.76
CA PHE A 55 34.76 -5.13 -1.52
C PHE A 55 34.57 -5.73 -2.92
N THR A 56 35.69 -6.01 -3.61
CA THR A 56 35.67 -6.65 -4.93
C THR A 56 35.03 -8.04 -4.85
N ALA A 57 35.36 -8.82 -3.82
CA ALA A 57 34.76 -10.13 -3.57
C ALA A 57 33.25 -10.05 -3.31
N LEU A 58 32.78 -9.02 -2.59
CA LEU A 58 31.35 -8.77 -2.38
C LEU A 58 30.66 -8.44 -3.72
N CYS A 59 31.25 -7.58 -4.55
CA CYS A 59 30.75 -7.24 -5.87
C CYS A 59 30.63 -8.47 -6.79
N GLN A 60 31.64 -9.35 -6.76
CA GLN A 60 31.60 -10.60 -7.53
C GLN A 60 30.47 -11.53 -7.06
N LYS A 61 30.25 -11.68 -5.75
CA LYS A 61 29.15 -12.49 -5.20
C LYS A 61 27.77 -11.98 -5.63
N LEU A 62 27.61 -10.66 -5.69
CA LEU A 62 26.37 -10.00 -6.10
C LEU A 62 26.25 -9.79 -7.62
N LYS A 63 27.23 -10.26 -8.41
CA LYS A 63 27.28 -10.16 -9.87
C LYS A 63 27.16 -8.71 -10.37
N ILE A 64 27.86 -7.80 -9.69
CA ILE A 64 27.87 -6.36 -10.00
C ILE A 64 28.64 -6.11 -11.31
N SER A 65 28.12 -5.24 -12.17
CA SER A 65 28.82 -4.76 -13.38
C SER A 65 29.96 -3.82 -13.00
N ASP A 66 30.99 -3.69 -13.84
CA ASP A 66 32.12 -2.80 -13.55
C ASP A 66 31.68 -1.36 -13.29
N HIS A 67 30.74 -0.85 -14.10
CA HIS A 67 30.19 0.50 -13.94
C HIS A 67 29.48 0.71 -12.60
N VAL A 68 28.68 -0.27 -12.13
CA VAL A 68 28.02 -0.18 -10.82
C VAL A 68 29.05 -0.31 -9.69
N ARG A 69 30.06 -1.16 -9.85
CA ARG A 69 31.15 -1.33 -8.86
C ARG A 69 31.94 -0.03 -8.67
N GLU A 70 32.40 0.59 -9.76
CA GLU A 70 33.13 1.86 -9.73
C GLU A 70 32.29 2.96 -9.06
N ARG A 71 31.00 3.08 -9.43
CA ARG A 71 30.08 4.05 -8.81
C ARG A 71 29.85 3.77 -7.32
N ALA A 72 29.75 2.51 -6.93
CA ALA A 72 29.59 2.09 -5.54
C ALA A 72 30.84 2.41 -4.71
N TRP A 73 32.04 2.20 -5.28
CA TRP A 73 33.29 2.55 -4.63
C TRP A 73 33.41 4.06 -4.40
N LEU A 74 33.13 4.88 -5.41
CA LEU A 74 33.09 6.34 -5.27
C LEU A 74 32.08 6.81 -4.22
N THR A 75 30.93 6.14 -4.13
CA THR A 75 29.91 6.43 -3.11
C THR A 75 30.45 6.12 -1.71
N TRP A 76 31.13 4.99 -1.55
CA TRP A 76 31.78 4.61 -0.30
C TRP A 76 32.86 5.62 0.12
N GLU A 77 33.72 6.06 -0.81
CA GLU A 77 34.76 7.07 -0.53
C GLU A 77 34.15 8.41 -0.08
N LYS A 78 33.05 8.84 -0.73
CA LYS A 78 32.31 10.04 -0.32
C LYS A 78 31.81 9.90 1.12
N VAL A 79 31.19 8.77 1.47
CA VAL A 79 30.70 8.49 2.83
C VAL A 79 31.83 8.52 3.85
N LEU A 80 32.99 7.93 3.53
CA LEU A 80 34.16 7.93 4.41
C LEU A 80 34.73 9.35 4.62
N SER A 81 34.70 10.20 3.60
CA SER A 81 35.24 11.57 3.65
C SER A 81 34.36 12.57 4.39
N ALA A 82 33.07 12.26 4.58
CA ALA A 82 32.07 13.22 5.04
C ALA A 82 31.97 13.36 6.57
N ASP A 83 32.55 12.46 7.38
CA ASP A 83 32.35 12.48 8.84
C ASP A 83 33.55 12.05 9.70
N GLY A 84 33.84 12.83 10.74
CA GLY A 84 35.11 12.84 11.50
C GLY A 84 35.24 11.83 12.65
N VAL A 85 34.60 10.65 12.59
CA VAL A 85 34.72 9.63 13.66
C VAL A 85 35.00 8.24 13.06
N LEU A 86 36.28 7.99 12.76
CA LEU A 86 36.77 6.82 12.02
C LEU A 86 36.53 5.45 12.71
N GLU A 87 36.33 5.41 14.03
CA GLU A 87 36.34 4.14 14.79
C GLU A 87 35.03 3.34 14.74
N SER A 88 33.85 3.98 14.61
CA SER A 88 32.56 3.25 14.55
C SER A 88 32.29 2.65 13.16
N TYR A 89 32.84 3.26 12.11
CA TYR A 89 32.65 2.90 10.71
C TYR A 89 33.46 1.66 10.30
N ILE A 90 34.64 1.44 10.90
CA ILE A 90 35.47 0.26 10.63
C ILE A 90 34.72 -1.04 10.99
N GLN A 91 33.91 -1.02 12.06
CA GLN A 91 33.13 -2.18 12.49
C GLN A 91 31.92 -2.48 11.58
N LYS A 92 31.46 -1.49 10.80
CA LYS A 92 30.27 -1.57 9.91
C LYS A 92 30.64 -1.52 8.42
N LYS A 93 31.92 -1.71 8.10
CA LYS A 93 32.47 -1.45 6.77
C LYS A 93 31.78 -2.26 5.67
N LYS A 94 31.53 -3.54 5.94
CA LYS A 94 30.86 -4.46 5.01
C LYS A 94 29.40 -4.08 4.77
N GLU A 95 28.68 -3.63 5.80
CA GLU A 95 27.32 -3.12 5.65
C GLU A 95 27.28 -1.87 4.77
N LEU A 96 28.19 -0.93 4.99
CA LEU A 96 28.24 0.32 4.23
C LEU A 96 28.69 0.12 2.79
N TRP A 97 29.56 -0.85 2.52
CA TRP A 97 29.83 -1.29 1.16
C TRP A 97 28.58 -1.82 0.47
N GLY A 98 27.81 -2.69 1.14
CA GLY A 98 26.55 -3.18 0.60
C GLY A 98 25.53 -2.08 0.34
N ILE A 99 25.44 -1.10 1.25
CA ILE A 99 24.59 0.09 1.07
C ILE A 99 25.06 0.93 -0.11
N SER A 100 26.36 1.14 -0.28
CA SER A 100 26.93 1.88 -1.41
C SER A 100 26.67 1.17 -2.74
N ILE A 101 26.74 -0.16 -2.77
CA ILE A 101 26.35 -0.99 -3.93
C ILE A 101 24.86 -0.81 -4.25
N PHE A 102 23.98 -0.82 -3.23
CA PHE A 102 22.56 -0.58 -3.43
C PHE A 102 22.26 0.82 -3.98
N ILE A 103 22.90 1.86 -3.43
CA ILE A 103 22.77 3.24 -3.94
C ILE A 103 23.14 3.29 -5.42
N ALA A 104 24.33 2.79 -5.78
CA ALA A 104 24.80 2.80 -7.16
C ALA A 104 23.88 2.02 -8.10
N ALA A 105 23.45 0.82 -7.70
CA ALA A 105 22.56 -0.02 -8.49
C ALA A 105 21.19 0.64 -8.74
N VAL A 106 20.63 1.33 -7.74
CA VAL A 106 19.36 2.07 -7.88
C VAL A 106 19.54 3.32 -8.73
N GLU A 107 20.62 4.09 -8.54
CA GLU A 107 20.89 5.27 -9.36
C GLU A 107 21.01 4.92 -10.84
N LEU A 108 21.68 3.81 -11.14
CA LEU A 108 21.99 3.35 -12.49
C LEU A 108 20.91 2.45 -13.13
N ASP A 109 19.84 2.13 -12.41
CA ASP A 109 18.80 1.18 -12.86
C ASP A 109 19.33 -0.23 -13.18
N GLU A 110 20.42 -0.63 -12.52
CA GLU A 110 21.08 -1.92 -12.71
C GLU A 110 21.11 -2.73 -11.41
N MET A 111 20.05 -3.51 -11.16
CA MET A 111 19.92 -4.38 -9.98
C MET A 111 20.10 -5.87 -10.34
N PRO A 112 21.34 -6.40 -10.36
CA PRO A 112 21.57 -7.81 -10.70
C PRO A 112 21.17 -8.78 -9.57
N PHE A 113 21.17 -8.30 -8.33
CA PHE A 113 20.84 -9.05 -7.12
C PHE A 113 19.45 -8.70 -6.57
N THR A 114 18.87 -9.57 -5.74
CA THR A 114 17.69 -9.23 -4.93
C THR A 114 18.09 -8.54 -3.63
N PHE A 115 17.19 -7.75 -3.05
CA PHE A 115 17.49 -7.13 -1.75
C PHE A 115 17.81 -8.17 -0.66
N THR A 116 17.11 -9.32 -0.65
CA THR A 116 17.46 -10.42 0.26
C THR A 116 18.86 -10.97 0.02
N GLU A 117 19.31 -11.14 -1.23
CA GLU A 117 20.68 -11.56 -1.53
C GLU A 117 21.71 -10.57 -0.97
N LEU A 118 21.46 -9.27 -1.12
CA LEU A 118 22.30 -8.22 -0.52
C LEU A 118 22.34 -8.36 1.00
N GLN A 119 21.17 -8.43 1.66
CA GLN A 119 21.07 -8.57 3.11
C GLN A 119 21.82 -9.78 3.65
N LYS A 120 21.73 -10.92 2.94
CA LYS A 120 22.44 -12.15 3.30
C LYS A 120 23.94 -12.01 3.21
N ASN A 121 24.44 -11.30 2.19
CA ASN A 121 25.86 -11.11 2.01
C ASN A 121 26.48 -10.16 3.06
N ILE A 122 25.73 -9.15 3.51
CA ILE A 122 26.20 -8.16 4.50
C ILE A 122 25.64 -8.35 5.92
N GLU A 123 24.84 -9.41 6.13
CA GLU A 123 24.31 -9.84 7.42
C GLU A 123 23.53 -8.74 8.17
N ILE A 124 22.62 -8.07 7.47
CA ILE A 124 21.88 -6.91 7.99
C ILE A 124 20.36 -7.12 7.99
N SER A 125 19.70 -6.59 9.03
CA SER A 125 18.23 -6.50 9.07
C SER A 125 17.72 -5.36 8.18
N VAL A 126 16.43 -5.37 7.84
CA VAL A 126 15.81 -4.30 7.04
C VAL A 126 15.91 -2.94 7.73
N TYR A 127 15.65 -2.88 9.04
CA TYR A 127 15.70 -1.63 9.80
C TYR A 127 17.12 -1.08 9.89
N LYS A 128 18.10 -1.91 10.26
CA LYS A 128 19.50 -1.48 10.33
C LYS A 128 20.02 -0.98 8.98
N PHE A 129 19.59 -1.61 7.86
CA PHE A 129 19.92 -1.12 6.52
C PHE A 129 19.35 0.28 6.28
N PHE A 130 18.08 0.49 6.60
CA PHE A 130 17.40 1.76 6.43
C PHE A 130 18.00 2.87 7.28
N ASP A 131 18.30 2.59 8.54
CA ASP A 131 18.83 3.60 9.46
C ASP A 131 20.25 4.03 9.07
N LEU A 132 21.10 3.10 8.62
CA LEU A 132 22.41 3.44 8.07
C LEU A 132 22.30 4.22 6.75
N LEU A 133 21.35 3.88 5.88
CA LEU A 133 21.17 4.60 4.61
C LEU A 133 20.73 6.06 4.83
N LYS A 134 19.92 6.34 5.85
CA LYS A 134 19.48 7.72 6.17
C LYS A 134 20.63 8.64 6.59
N GLU A 135 21.72 8.09 7.11
CA GLU A 135 22.92 8.85 7.48
C GLU A 135 23.70 9.29 6.23
N ILE A 136 23.38 8.72 5.06
CA ILE A 136 24.03 9.01 3.78
C ILE A 136 23.17 9.98 2.97
N ASP A 137 23.80 11.02 2.43
CA ASP A 137 23.19 11.92 1.46
C ASP A 137 22.96 11.19 0.11
N THR A 138 21.70 10.85 -0.18
CA THR A 138 21.31 10.10 -1.38
C THR A 138 20.34 10.88 -2.28
N SER A 139 20.15 10.40 -3.52
CA SER A 139 19.19 10.98 -4.45
C SER A 139 17.75 10.61 -4.08
N THR A 140 16.79 11.46 -4.45
CA THR A 140 15.35 11.20 -4.25
C THR A 140 14.87 9.86 -4.84
N LYS A 141 15.55 9.35 -5.87
CA LYS A 141 15.28 8.04 -6.46
C LYS A 141 15.59 6.91 -5.48
N VAL A 142 16.73 6.99 -4.78
CA VAL A 142 17.15 6.04 -3.75
C VAL A 142 16.23 6.13 -2.53
N ASP A 143 15.93 7.34 -2.07
CA ASP A 143 14.99 7.58 -0.97
C ASP A 143 13.62 6.95 -1.23
N ASN A 144 13.09 7.11 -2.45
CA ASN A 144 11.81 6.51 -2.84
C ASN A 144 11.90 4.97 -2.89
N ALA A 145 12.99 4.43 -3.44
CA ALA A 145 13.20 2.99 -3.52
C ALA A 145 13.24 2.33 -2.13
N ILE A 146 14.01 2.91 -1.19
CA ILE A 146 14.11 2.38 0.16
C ILE A 146 12.81 2.60 0.96
N ALA A 147 12.14 3.74 0.79
CA ALA A 147 10.87 4.00 1.47
C ALA A 147 9.81 2.98 1.05
N ARG A 148 9.71 2.67 -0.25
CA ARG A 148 8.80 1.63 -0.77
C ARG A 148 9.13 0.25 -0.19
N LEU A 149 10.41 -0.10 -0.16
CA LEU A 149 10.87 -1.37 0.38
C LEU A 149 10.55 -1.52 1.88
N LEU A 150 10.83 -0.50 2.68
CA LEU A 150 10.55 -0.49 4.12
C LEU A 150 9.05 -0.61 4.39
N LYS A 151 8.21 0.11 3.65
CA LYS A 151 6.75 -0.01 3.78
C LYS A 151 6.27 -1.41 3.47
N LYS A 152 6.74 -2.01 2.37
CA LYS A 152 6.41 -3.38 1.98
C LYS A 152 6.81 -4.35 3.09
N TYR A 153 8.03 -4.24 3.61
CA TYR A 153 8.51 -5.05 4.74
C TYR A 153 7.61 -4.89 5.97
N ASN A 154 7.29 -3.66 6.37
CA ASN A 154 6.47 -3.38 7.55
C ASN A 154 5.08 -4.02 7.46
N VAL A 155 4.44 -3.92 6.30
CA VAL A 155 3.12 -4.52 6.04
C VAL A 155 3.22 -6.05 6.05
N LEU A 156 4.20 -6.63 5.36
CA LEU A 156 4.39 -8.09 5.34
C LEU A 156 4.70 -8.64 6.74
N CYS A 157 5.57 -7.96 7.51
CA CYS A 157 5.90 -8.33 8.88
C CYS A 157 4.67 -8.27 9.80
N ALA A 158 3.85 -7.21 9.68
CA ALA A 158 2.61 -7.07 10.42
C ALA A 158 1.61 -8.17 10.09
N LEU A 159 1.44 -8.48 8.80
CA LEU A 159 0.50 -9.50 8.31
C LEU A 159 0.95 -10.91 8.69
N TYR A 160 2.23 -11.24 8.49
CA TYR A 160 2.76 -12.55 8.89
C TYR A 160 2.67 -12.75 10.40
N GLY A 161 3.09 -11.75 11.19
CA GLY A 161 2.95 -11.80 12.64
C GLY A 161 1.48 -11.96 13.06
N LYS A 162 0.53 -11.38 12.33
CA LYS A 162 -0.90 -11.58 12.60
C LYS A 162 -1.37 -12.98 12.22
N LEU A 163 -0.95 -13.49 11.06
CA LEU A 163 -1.25 -14.85 10.59
C LEU A 163 -0.77 -15.89 11.59
N GLU A 164 0.48 -15.80 12.02
CA GLU A 164 1.09 -16.78 12.93
C GLU A 164 0.35 -16.81 14.29
N ARG A 165 0.02 -15.64 14.84
CA ARG A 165 -0.79 -15.52 16.07
C ARG A 165 -2.20 -16.09 15.88
N THR A 166 -2.86 -15.79 14.76
CA THR A 166 -4.21 -16.28 14.47
C THR A 166 -4.21 -17.81 14.27
N CYS A 167 -3.23 -18.38 13.57
CA CYS A 167 -3.07 -19.85 13.44
C CYS A 167 -2.88 -20.53 14.79
N LYS A 168 -2.12 -19.93 15.73
CA LYS A 168 -1.97 -20.45 17.11
C LYS A 168 -3.31 -20.48 17.87
N LEU A 169 -4.25 -19.61 17.55
CA LEU A 169 -5.60 -19.58 18.15
C LEU A 169 -6.57 -20.56 17.48
N ILE A 170 -6.38 -20.83 16.18
CA ILE A 170 -7.23 -21.74 15.40
C ILE A 170 -6.84 -23.21 15.61
N TYR A 171 -5.54 -23.52 15.59
CA TYR A 171 -5.07 -24.90 15.54
C TYR A 171 -4.52 -25.40 16.88
N LEU A 172 -4.74 -26.69 17.16
CA LEU A 172 -4.11 -27.40 18.26
C LEU A 172 -2.62 -27.62 17.98
N THR A 173 -1.79 -27.44 19.01
CA THR A 173 -0.36 -27.75 18.93
C THR A 173 -0.17 -29.26 19.04
N GLN A 174 0.32 -29.90 17.97
CA GLN A 174 0.60 -31.33 17.99
C GLN A 174 1.99 -31.59 18.58
N PRO A 175 2.17 -32.61 19.45
CA PRO A 175 3.49 -33.04 19.89
C PRO A 175 4.27 -33.66 18.71
N SER A 176 5.57 -33.38 18.65
CA SER A 176 6.48 -33.73 17.54
C SER A 176 6.62 -35.23 17.24
N SER A 177 6.01 -36.11 18.04
CA SER A 177 6.12 -37.58 17.97
C SER A 177 5.09 -38.26 17.07
N LEU A 178 4.13 -37.52 16.50
CA LEU A 178 3.10 -38.03 15.58
C LEU A 178 3.16 -37.28 14.24
N ILE A 179 4.28 -37.43 13.52
CA ILE A 179 4.37 -36.97 12.12
C ILE A 179 3.67 -38.02 11.25
N THR A 180 2.35 -37.99 11.20
CA THR A 180 1.62 -38.57 10.07
C THR A 180 1.70 -37.59 8.91
N THR A 181 1.66 -38.10 7.67
CA THR A 181 1.56 -37.34 6.41
C THR A 181 0.25 -36.54 6.26
N GLU A 182 -0.44 -36.27 7.36
CA GLU A 182 -1.72 -35.58 7.43
C GLU A 182 -1.54 -34.07 7.61
N ILE A 183 -2.53 -33.31 7.17
CA ILE A 183 -2.62 -31.85 7.33
C ILE A 183 -2.30 -31.48 8.78
N ASN A 184 -1.33 -30.59 9.01
CA ASN A 184 -0.97 -30.10 10.35
C ASN A 184 -0.87 -28.57 10.37
N SER A 185 -0.79 -27.97 11.56
CA SER A 185 -0.78 -26.50 11.73
C SER A 185 0.39 -25.80 11.04
N VAL A 186 1.56 -26.45 10.97
CA VAL A 186 2.76 -25.92 10.31
C VAL A 186 2.57 -25.90 8.79
N LEU A 187 2.03 -26.98 8.23
CA LEU A 187 1.71 -27.07 6.81
C LEU A 187 0.65 -26.03 6.41
N VAL A 188 -0.40 -25.88 7.22
CA VAL A 188 -1.44 -24.88 6.97
C VAL A 188 -0.89 -23.46 7.04
N LEU A 189 -0.02 -23.16 8.01
CA LEU A 189 0.66 -21.85 8.08
C LEU A 189 1.48 -21.59 6.81
N LYS A 190 2.30 -22.56 6.38
CA LYS A 190 3.13 -22.46 5.17
C LYS A 190 2.28 -22.23 3.92
N VAL A 191 1.28 -23.08 3.67
CA VAL A 191 0.44 -22.96 2.46
C VAL A 191 -0.42 -21.70 2.50
N SER A 192 -0.94 -21.29 3.66
CA SER A 192 -1.73 -20.05 3.80
C SER A 192 -0.86 -18.83 3.49
N TRP A 193 0.35 -18.78 4.02
CA TRP A 193 1.25 -17.64 3.79
C TRP A 193 1.65 -17.51 2.32
N ILE A 194 2.07 -18.61 1.69
CA ILE A 194 2.50 -18.58 0.28
C ILE A 194 1.31 -18.28 -0.65
N THR A 195 0.13 -18.88 -0.38
CA THR A 195 -1.09 -18.58 -1.15
C THR A 195 -1.47 -17.12 -1.00
N PHE A 196 -1.37 -16.56 0.21
CA PHE A 196 -1.62 -15.14 0.46
C PHE A 196 -0.63 -14.24 -0.30
N LEU A 197 0.66 -14.56 -0.30
CA LEU A 197 1.67 -13.78 -1.02
C LEU A 197 1.38 -13.71 -2.53
N LEU A 198 1.04 -14.84 -3.14
CA LEU A 198 0.63 -14.91 -4.54
C LEU A 198 -0.66 -14.11 -4.78
N ALA A 199 -1.69 -14.32 -3.95
CA ALA A 199 -2.96 -13.62 -4.06
C ALA A 199 -2.77 -12.09 -3.96
N LYS A 200 -1.96 -11.63 -3.00
CA LYS A 200 -1.66 -10.20 -2.82
C LYS A 200 -0.99 -9.63 -4.06
N GLY A 201 0.01 -10.31 -4.61
CA GLY A 201 0.74 -9.84 -5.79
C GLY A 201 -0.09 -9.80 -7.09
N GLU A 202 -1.10 -10.67 -7.21
CA GLU A 202 -1.98 -10.70 -8.39
C GLU A 202 -3.15 -9.71 -8.26
N VAL A 203 -3.72 -9.59 -7.05
CA VAL A 203 -4.97 -8.86 -6.82
C VAL A 203 -4.74 -7.38 -6.52
N LEU A 204 -3.73 -7.06 -5.71
CA LEU A 204 -3.52 -5.73 -5.16
C LEU A 204 -2.38 -5.03 -5.89
N GLN A 205 -2.65 -3.82 -6.37
CA GLN A 205 -1.65 -2.95 -6.98
C GLN A 205 -0.88 -2.15 -5.92
N MET A 206 -1.51 -1.86 -4.78
CA MET A 206 -0.82 -1.24 -3.66
C MET A 206 -0.01 -2.26 -2.86
N GLU A 207 1.27 -1.95 -2.70
CA GLU A 207 2.21 -2.79 -1.97
C GLU A 207 2.03 -2.64 -0.45
N ASP A 208 1.66 -1.43 0.01
CA ASP A 208 1.63 -1.01 1.41
C ASP A 208 0.23 -0.90 2.04
N ASP A 209 -0.83 -1.36 1.36
CA ASP A 209 -2.16 -1.46 1.98
C ASP A 209 -2.20 -2.54 3.06
N LEU A 210 -2.50 -2.18 4.30
CA LEU A 210 -2.61 -3.13 5.41
C LEU A 210 -4.01 -3.75 5.53
N VAL A 211 -5.08 -2.97 5.32
CA VAL A 211 -6.45 -3.39 5.66
C VAL A 211 -7.00 -4.40 4.66
N ILE A 212 -6.97 -4.10 3.36
CA ILE A 212 -7.44 -4.99 2.30
C ILE A 212 -6.52 -6.21 2.22
N SER A 213 -5.20 -6.04 2.40
CA SER A 213 -4.28 -7.18 2.52
C SER A 213 -4.67 -8.10 3.69
N PHE A 214 -5.02 -7.54 4.85
CA PHE A 214 -5.49 -8.33 5.99
C PHE A 214 -6.83 -9.02 5.71
N GLN A 215 -7.79 -8.34 5.09
CA GLN A 215 -9.07 -8.93 4.68
C GLN A 215 -8.89 -10.07 3.67
N LEU A 216 -7.96 -9.93 2.73
CA LEU A 216 -7.58 -10.99 1.78
C LEU A 216 -6.94 -12.17 2.52
N MET A 217 -6.08 -11.92 3.51
CA MET A 217 -5.50 -12.97 4.35
C MET A 217 -6.56 -13.73 5.16
N LEU A 218 -7.64 -13.07 5.60
CA LEU A 218 -8.78 -13.75 6.23
C LEU A 218 -9.53 -14.66 5.25
N CYS A 219 -9.64 -14.27 3.98
CA CYS A 219 -10.22 -15.12 2.93
C CYS A 219 -9.38 -16.39 2.72
N VAL A 220 -8.06 -16.25 2.72
CA VAL A 220 -7.12 -17.39 2.63
C VAL A 220 -7.26 -18.31 3.85
N LEU A 221 -7.33 -17.74 5.06
CA LEU A 221 -7.56 -18.51 6.28
C LEU A 221 -8.90 -19.24 6.27
N ASP A 222 -9.99 -18.57 5.89
CA ASP A 222 -11.31 -19.19 5.75
C ASP A 222 -11.28 -20.42 4.85
N TYR A 223 -10.59 -20.33 3.70
CA TYR A 223 -10.40 -21.44 2.78
C TYR A 223 -9.68 -22.62 3.43
N PHE A 224 -8.52 -22.40 4.07
CA PHE A 224 -7.74 -23.49 4.65
C PHE A 224 -8.34 -24.06 5.94
N ILE A 225 -9.07 -23.26 6.72
CA ILE A 225 -9.82 -23.75 7.88
C ILE A 225 -10.90 -24.73 7.44
N LYS A 226 -11.64 -24.43 6.36
CA LYS A 226 -12.67 -25.31 5.80
C LYS A 226 -12.12 -26.64 5.29
N LEU A 227 -10.87 -26.66 4.83
CA LEU A 227 -10.16 -27.87 4.40
C LEU A 227 -9.53 -28.65 5.55
N SER A 228 -9.43 -28.05 6.74
CA SER A 228 -8.76 -28.66 7.89
C SER A 228 -9.67 -29.67 8.59
N PRO A 229 -9.16 -30.85 8.99
CA PRO A 229 -9.89 -31.78 9.84
C PRO A 229 -10.36 -31.12 11.15
N PRO A 230 -11.64 -31.26 11.57
CA PRO A 230 -12.14 -30.65 12.81
C PRO A 230 -11.40 -31.09 14.08
N ALA A 231 -10.73 -32.24 14.05
CA ALA A 231 -9.90 -32.73 15.16
C ALA A 231 -8.68 -31.83 15.44
N LEU A 232 -8.25 -31.02 14.48
CA LEU A 232 -7.10 -30.11 14.60
C LEU A 232 -7.49 -28.70 15.01
N LEU A 233 -8.79 -28.38 14.98
CA LEU A 233 -9.31 -27.04 15.23
C LEU A 233 -9.68 -26.87 16.70
N LYS A 234 -9.42 -25.67 17.22
CA LYS A 234 -9.90 -25.16 18.51
C LYS A 234 -11.31 -24.59 18.35
N GLU A 235 -12.04 -24.46 19.45
CA GLU A 235 -13.27 -23.66 19.45
C GLU A 235 -12.94 -22.16 19.26
N PRO A 236 -13.79 -21.37 18.58
CA PRO A 236 -15.09 -21.74 17.99
C PRO A 236 -15.02 -22.36 16.59
N TYR A 237 -13.82 -22.43 15.98
CA TYR A 237 -13.62 -22.89 14.59
C TYR A 237 -14.04 -24.35 14.38
N LYS A 238 -13.75 -25.22 15.34
CA LYS A 238 -14.12 -26.63 15.31
C LYS A 238 -15.62 -26.83 15.10
N THR A 239 -16.45 -26.16 15.89
CA THR A 239 -17.91 -26.23 15.74
C THR A 239 -18.39 -25.55 14.46
N ALA A 240 -17.74 -24.46 14.06
CA ALA A 240 -18.14 -23.69 12.88
C ALA A 240 -17.93 -24.44 11.55
N VAL A 241 -16.93 -25.33 11.44
CA VAL A 241 -16.70 -26.15 10.22
C VAL A 241 -17.72 -27.29 10.08
N ILE A 242 -18.36 -27.72 11.18
CA ILE A 242 -19.34 -28.82 11.14
C ILE A 242 -20.66 -28.33 10.51
N PRO A 243 -21.14 -28.95 9.41
CA PRO A 243 -22.41 -28.59 8.79
C PRO A 243 -23.57 -28.75 9.77
N ILE A 244 -24.48 -27.78 9.84
CA ILE A 244 -25.72 -27.93 10.62
C ILE A 244 -26.68 -28.77 9.76
N ASN A 245 -26.56 -30.08 9.90
CA ASN A 245 -27.58 -30.98 9.38
C ASN A 245 -28.77 -30.93 10.34
N GLY A 246 -29.91 -30.44 9.86
CA GLY A 246 -31.17 -30.63 10.59
C GLY A 246 -31.40 -32.12 10.84
N SER A 247 -31.88 -32.47 12.03
CA SER A 247 -32.14 -33.83 12.52
C SER A 247 -32.57 -34.82 11.42
N PRO A 248 -32.03 -36.07 11.35
CA PRO A 248 -32.41 -37.07 10.35
C PRO A 248 -33.85 -37.60 10.49
N ARG A 249 -34.63 -37.15 11.48
CA ARG A 249 -35.94 -37.73 11.78
C ARG A 249 -37.08 -36.82 11.33
N THR A 250 -37.37 -36.85 10.03
CA THR A 250 -38.70 -36.97 9.41
C THR A 250 -38.67 -36.45 7.96
N PRO A 251 -39.11 -37.23 6.95
CA PRO A 251 -39.21 -36.73 5.58
C PRO A 251 -40.46 -35.85 5.46
N ARG A 252 -40.37 -34.57 5.88
CA ARG A 252 -41.40 -33.59 5.53
C ARG A 252 -41.17 -33.13 4.10
N ARG A 253 -41.90 -33.79 3.19
CA ARG A 253 -42.16 -33.36 1.82
C ARG A 253 -42.58 -31.88 1.83
N GLY A 254 -41.71 -30.98 1.36
CA GLY A 254 -42.02 -29.55 1.28
C GLY A 254 -40.92 -28.55 1.67
N GLN A 255 -39.65 -28.93 1.85
CA GLN A 255 -38.58 -27.93 2.01
C GLN A 255 -38.35 -27.18 0.68
N ASN A 256 -38.75 -25.90 0.65
CA ASN A 256 -38.53 -24.98 -0.47
C ASN A 256 -37.05 -24.91 -0.87
N ARG A 257 -36.77 -24.85 -2.19
CA ARG A 257 -35.43 -24.69 -2.78
C ARG A 257 -34.65 -23.53 -2.13
N THR A 258 -35.36 -22.45 -1.78
CA THR A 258 -34.84 -21.27 -1.08
C THR A 258 -34.29 -21.59 0.33
N SER A 259 -34.93 -22.50 1.08
CA SER A 259 -34.46 -22.90 2.42
C SER A 259 -33.19 -23.75 2.37
N ARG A 260 -33.00 -24.54 1.30
CA ARG A 260 -31.75 -25.30 1.09
C ARG A 260 -30.60 -24.39 0.68
N ILE A 261 -30.85 -23.42 -0.22
CA ILE A 261 -29.85 -22.43 -0.64
C ILE A 261 -29.43 -21.55 0.54
N ALA A 262 -30.37 -21.10 1.37
CA ALA A 262 -30.06 -20.31 2.56
C ALA A 262 -29.17 -21.07 3.56
N LYS A 263 -29.46 -22.35 3.80
CA LYS A 263 -28.64 -23.20 4.70
C LYS A 263 -27.24 -23.47 4.15
N GLN A 264 -27.13 -23.64 2.83
CA GLN A 264 -25.82 -23.81 2.19
C GLN A 264 -24.99 -22.54 2.31
N LEU A 265 -25.59 -21.38 2.03
CA LEU A 265 -24.94 -20.08 2.18
C LEU A 265 -24.53 -19.80 3.64
N GLU A 266 -25.38 -20.13 4.61
CA GLU A 266 -25.08 -20.02 6.04
C GLU A 266 -23.92 -20.94 6.47
N ASN A 267 -23.86 -22.16 5.94
CA ASN A 267 -22.71 -23.05 6.19
C ASN A 267 -21.42 -22.49 5.56
N ASP A 268 -21.52 -21.87 4.39
CA ASP A 268 -20.38 -21.33 3.67
C ASP A 268 -19.84 -20.03 4.29
N THR A 269 -20.61 -19.31 5.11
CA THR A 269 -20.20 -18.03 5.72
C THR A 269 -19.83 -18.09 7.21
N ARG A 270 -20.05 -19.22 7.90
CA ARG A 270 -19.83 -19.30 9.35
C ARG A 270 -18.38 -19.05 9.80
N ILE A 271 -17.40 -19.56 9.06
CA ILE A 271 -15.98 -19.37 9.41
C ILE A 271 -15.56 -17.92 9.20
N ILE A 272 -15.89 -17.33 8.05
CA ILE A 272 -15.58 -15.91 7.80
C ILE A 272 -16.29 -14.98 8.79
N GLU A 273 -17.51 -15.31 9.26
CA GLU A 273 -18.21 -14.57 10.32
C GLU A 273 -17.45 -14.58 11.64
N VAL A 274 -16.96 -15.76 12.06
CA VAL A 274 -16.13 -15.90 13.27
C VAL A 274 -14.84 -15.08 13.13
N LEU A 275 -14.12 -15.24 12.01
CA LEU A 275 -12.88 -14.49 11.75
C LEU A 275 -13.11 -12.98 11.78
N CYS A 276 -14.18 -12.49 11.14
CA CYS A 276 -14.51 -11.07 11.13
C CYS A 276 -14.85 -10.56 12.53
N LYS A 277 -15.58 -11.35 13.33
CA LYS A 277 -15.92 -11.00 14.70
C LYS A 277 -14.69 -10.93 15.61
N GLU A 278 -13.80 -11.92 15.53
CA GLU A 278 -12.58 -11.96 16.36
C GLU A 278 -11.55 -10.88 16.00
N HIS A 279 -11.64 -10.34 14.79
CA HIS A 279 -10.70 -9.33 14.28
C HIS A 279 -11.33 -7.98 13.98
N GLU A 280 -12.58 -7.78 14.40
CA GLU A 280 -13.32 -6.52 14.29
C GLU A 280 -13.41 -6.01 12.83
N CYS A 281 -13.48 -6.95 11.87
CA CYS A 281 -13.63 -6.65 10.43
C CYS A 281 -15.08 -6.43 10.05
N ASN A 282 -15.28 -5.55 9.06
CA ASN A 282 -16.55 -5.46 8.36
C ASN A 282 -16.75 -6.69 7.47
N ILE A 283 -17.77 -7.49 7.78
CA ILE A 283 -18.07 -8.73 7.07
C ILE A 283 -18.41 -8.50 5.58
N ASP A 284 -19.06 -7.40 5.24
CA ASP A 284 -19.47 -7.11 3.86
C ASP A 284 -18.25 -6.75 3.00
N GLU A 285 -17.29 -6.01 3.57
CA GLU A 285 -16.00 -5.75 2.90
C GLU A 285 -15.23 -7.06 2.67
N VAL A 286 -15.13 -7.91 3.69
CA VAL A 286 -14.41 -9.20 3.57
C VAL A 286 -15.09 -10.15 2.59
N LYS A 287 -16.42 -10.24 2.60
CA LYS A 287 -17.17 -11.00 1.59
C LYS A 287 -16.94 -10.44 0.19
N ASN A 288 -16.86 -9.12 0.03
CA ASN A 288 -16.53 -8.53 -1.26
C ASN A 288 -15.15 -8.96 -1.76
N VAL A 289 -14.12 -8.86 -0.91
CA VAL A 289 -12.77 -9.35 -1.21
C VAL A 289 -12.79 -10.84 -1.57
N TYR A 290 -13.53 -11.64 -0.82
CA TYR A 290 -13.67 -13.08 -1.07
C TYR A 290 -14.20 -13.36 -2.49
N PHE A 291 -15.34 -12.76 -2.86
CA PHE A 291 -16.00 -13.03 -4.14
C PHE A 291 -15.35 -12.34 -5.35
N LYS A 292 -14.82 -11.13 -5.19
CA LYS A 292 -14.30 -10.31 -6.29
C LYS A 292 -12.81 -10.47 -6.53
N ASN A 293 -12.08 -10.97 -5.54
CA ASN A 293 -10.63 -11.08 -5.62
C ASN A 293 -10.14 -12.51 -5.36
N PHE A 294 -10.44 -13.06 -4.18
CA PHE A 294 -9.86 -14.34 -3.76
C PHE A 294 -10.35 -15.53 -4.59
N ILE A 295 -11.66 -15.67 -4.84
CA ILE A 295 -12.18 -16.77 -5.68
C ILE A 295 -11.62 -16.71 -7.12
N PRO A 296 -11.66 -15.56 -7.84
CA PRO A 296 -11.04 -15.45 -9.16
C PRO A 296 -9.57 -15.87 -9.18
N PHE A 297 -8.79 -15.45 -8.19
CA PHE A 297 -7.39 -15.86 -8.00
C PHE A 297 -7.25 -17.38 -7.79
N MET A 298 -8.04 -17.97 -6.88
CA MET A 298 -7.98 -19.42 -6.65
C MET A 298 -8.33 -20.22 -7.90
N ASN A 299 -9.23 -19.70 -8.75
CA ASN A 299 -9.57 -20.32 -10.03
C ASN A 299 -8.47 -20.15 -11.09
N SER A 300 -7.70 -19.05 -11.07
CA SER A 300 -6.58 -18.81 -12.01
C SER A 300 -5.35 -19.65 -11.67
N LEU A 301 -5.18 -20.03 -10.41
CA LEU A 301 -4.05 -20.81 -9.90
C LEU A 301 -3.84 -22.16 -10.61
N GLY A 302 -4.87 -22.69 -11.29
CA GLY A 302 -4.74 -23.87 -12.17
C GLY A 302 -4.40 -25.18 -11.43
N ILE A 303 -4.48 -25.20 -10.10
CA ILE A 303 -4.04 -26.35 -9.30
C ILE A 303 -5.17 -27.37 -9.22
N VAL A 304 -4.92 -28.54 -9.82
CA VAL A 304 -5.70 -29.75 -9.57
C VAL A 304 -5.33 -30.24 -8.17
N ALA A 305 -6.12 -29.87 -7.17
CA ALA A 305 -5.86 -30.28 -5.81
C ALA A 305 -6.05 -31.80 -5.66
N SER A 306 -4.95 -32.53 -5.45
CA SER A 306 -4.97 -34.00 -5.33
C SER A 306 -5.80 -34.50 -4.13
N ASN A 307 -6.03 -33.63 -3.13
CA ASN A 307 -6.84 -33.86 -1.93
C ASN A 307 -7.51 -32.56 -1.39
N GLY A 308 -7.73 -31.56 -2.25
CA GLY A 308 -8.28 -30.25 -1.85
C GLY A 308 -7.25 -29.19 -1.40
N LEU A 309 -6.04 -29.59 -1.01
CA LEU A 309 -4.92 -28.67 -0.77
C LEU A 309 -4.08 -28.43 -2.03
N PRO A 310 -3.68 -27.18 -2.30
CA PRO A 310 -2.65 -26.87 -3.30
C PRO A 310 -1.30 -27.51 -2.98
N GLU A 311 -0.55 -27.91 -4.01
CA GLU A 311 0.82 -28.37 -3.84
C GLU A 311 1.73 -27.22 -3.41
N VAL A 312 2.14 -27.22 -2.13
CA VAL A 312 2.85 -26.12 -1.49
C VAL A 312 4.17 -25.77 -2.19
N GLU A 313 4.89 -26.78 -2.68
CA GLU A 313 6.18 -26.57 -3.36
C GLU A 313 6.00 -25.93 -4.74
N SER A 314 4.92 -26.26 -5.46
CA SER A 314 4.56 -25.59 -6.72
C SER A 314 4.25 -24.11 -6.48
N LEU A 315 3.46 -23.79 -5.46
CA LEU A 315 3.19 -22.41 -5.06
C LEU A 315 4.46 -21.66 -4.64
N SER A 316 5.33 -22.32 -3.85
CA SER A 316 6.59 -21.74 -3.39
C SER A 316 7.47 -21.34 -4.57
N LYS A 317 7.55 -22.20 -5.61
CA LYS A 317 8.29 -21.94 -6.83
C LYS A 317 7.69 -20.79 -7.66
N GLN A 318 6.36 -20.74 -7.79
CA GLN A 318 5.71 -19.62 -8.49
C GLN A 318 6.01 -18.28 -7.79
N TYR A 319 5.99 -18.25 -6.46
CA TYR A 319 6.37 -17.05 -5.71
C TYR A 319 7.85 -16.70 -5.91
N GLU A 320 8.74 -17.69 -5.90
CA GLU A 320 10.17 -17.50 -6.13
C GLU A 320 10.46 -16.80 -7.46
N GLU A 321 9.80 -17.21 -8.54
CA GLU A 321 9.94 -16.60 -9.86
C GLU A 321 9.55 -15.11 -9.84
N ILE A 322 8.48 -14.76 -9.12
CA ILE A 322 8.03 -13.37 -8.94
C ILE A 322 9.03 -12.58 -8.09
N TYR A 323 9.50 -13.15 -6.98
CA TYR A 323 10.49 -12.54 -6.11
C TYR A 323 11.81 -12.23 -6.85
N LEU A 324 12.34 -13.21 -7.59
CA LEU A 324 13.57 -13.06 -8.38
C LEU A 324 13.42 -12.03 -9.50
N LYS A 325 12.23 -11.95 -10.11
CA LYS A 325 11.90 -10.94 -11.12
C LYS A 325 11.84 -9.53 -10.52
N ASN A 326 11.26 -9.39 -9.33
CA ASN A 326 11.06 -8.09 -8.68
C ASN A 326 12.30 -7.58 -7.93
N LYS A 327 13.32 -8.44 -7.71
CA LYS A 327 14.55 -8.11 -6.99
C LYS A 327 14.32 -7.65 -5.54
N ASP A 328 13.24 -8.16 -4.93
CA ASP A 328 12.71 -7.69 -3.65
C ASP A 328 13.18 -8.55 -2.46
N LEU A 329 12.44 -8.50 -1.35
CA LEU A 329 12.51 -9.36 -0.19
C LEU A 329 11.85 -10.72 -0.46
N ASP A 330 12.53 -11.80 -0.11
CA ASP A 330 11.90 -13.13 -0.09
C ASP A 330 11.03 -13.29 1.16
N ALA A 331 9.76 -12.92 1.05
CA ALA A 331 8.79 -13.02 2.13
C ALA A 331 8.51 -14.46 2.59
N ARG A 332 8.96 -15.51 1.88
CA ARG A 332 8.85 -16.89 2.40
C ARG A 332 9.68 -17.08 3.66
N LEU A 333 10.79 -16.36 3.78
CA LEU A 333 11.73 -16.43 4.91
C LEU A 333 11.11 -16.03 6.26
N PHE A 334 9.94 -15.40 6.27
CA PHE A 334 9.17 -15.20 7.50
C PHE A 334 8.80 -16.53 8.18
N LEU A 335 8.55 -17.59 7.39
CA LEU A 335 8.24 -18.94 7.90
C LEU A 335 9.39 -19.52 8.73
N ASP A 336 10.61 -19.24 8.31
CA ASP A 336 11.84 -19.73 8.94
C ASP A 336 12.37 -18.78 10.03
N HIS A 337 11.64 -17.70 10.32
CA HIS A 337 12.05 -16.67 11.28
C HIS A 337 13.44 -16.10 10.94
N ASP A 338 13.72 -15.95 9.66
CA ASP A 338 15.05 -15.59 9.17
C ASP A 338 15.55 -14.25 9.71
N LYS A 339 16.82 -14.22 10.13
CA LYS A 339 17.46 -13.03 10.73
C LYS A 339 17.37 -11.78 9.86
N THR A 340 17.35 -11.91 8.54
CA THR A 340 17.24 -10.77 7.61
C THR A 340 15.88 -10.05 7.70
N LEU A 341 14.84 -10.74 8.19
CA LEU A 341 13.49 -10.21 8.33
C LEU A 341 13.07 -9.98 9.79
N GLN A 342 13.91 -10.34 10.77
CA GLN A 342 13.65 -10.05 12.17
C GLN A 342 13.92 -8.57 12.48
N ALA A 343 13.05 -7.97 13.28
CA ALA A 343 13.32 -6.69 13.90
C ALA A 343 14.13 -6.93 15.18
N ASP A 344 15.24 -6.22 15.37
CA ASP A 344 16.00 -6.33 16.62
C ASP A 344 15.15 -5.69 17.76
N PRO A 345 15.15 -6.22 19.00
CA PRO A 345 14.35 -5.67 20.10
C PRO A 345 14.64 -4.18 20.37
N THR A 346 15.85 -3.72 20.06
CA THR A 346 16.31 -2.34 20.19
C THR A 346 15.64 -1.40 19.18
N ASP A 347 15.35 -1.88 17.97
CA ASP A 347 14.76 -1.11 16.87
C ASP A 347 13.27 -0.78 17.12
N SER A 348 12.58 -1.58 17.95
CA SER A 348 11.19 -1.32 18.36
C SER A 348 11.05 -0.21 19.41
N PHE A 349 12.12 0.15 20.14
CA PHE A 349 12.06 1.15 21.22
C PHE A 349 12.05 2.60 20.71
N GLU A 350 12.58 2.88 19.52
CA GLU A 350 12.48 4.23 18.93
C GLU A 350 11.07 4.56 18.44
N MET A 351 10.24 3.53 18.22
CA MET A 351 8.82 3.67 17.88
C MET A 351 7.94 4.14 19.06
N GLN A 352 8.46 4.20 20.29
CA GLN A 352 7.67 4.41 21.53
C GLN A 352 8.09 5.61 22.39
N ARG A 353 8.87 6.58 21.88
CA ARG A 353 9.16 7.79 22.67
C ARG A 353 7.99 8.79 22.64
N THR A 354 6.95 8.52 23.42
CA THR A 354 6.23 9.61 24.09
C THR A 354 7.13 10.20 25.19
N PRO A 355 7.23 11.53 25.36
CA PRO A 355 8.05 12.12 26.42
C PRO A 355 7.57 11.59 27.77
N ARG A 356 8.43 10.87 28.49
CA ARG A 356 8.13 10.47 29.87
C ARG A 356 8.05 11.74 30.72
N ARG A 357 6.85 12.12 31.14
CA ARG A 357 6.69 12.99 32.31
C ARG A 357 7.20 12.23 33.53
N SER A 358 8.17 12.81 34.20
CA SER A 358 8.82 12.29 35.39
C SER A 358 7.93 12.45 36.63
N ASN A 359 6.96 11.54 36.83
CA ASN A 359 6.22 11.40 38.08
C ASN A 359 6.26 9.91 38.53
N PRO A 360 6.74 9.57 39.74
CA PRO A 360 6.93 8.17 40.15
C PRO A 360 5.71 7.39 40.68
N ASP A 361 4.47 7.90 40.61
CA ASP A 361 3.34 7.35 41.41
C ASP A 361 2.14 6.76 40.62
N GLU A 362 2.31 6.32 39.36
CA GLU A 362 1.26 5.56 38.65
C GLU A 362 1.77 4.19 38.15
N GLU A 363 1.81 3.20 39.05
CA GLU A 363 1.88 1.79 38.67
C GLU A 363 0.47 1.21 38.43
N LEU A 364 0.35 0.43 37.34
CA LEU A 364 -0.75 -0.45 36.93
C LEU A 364 -1.81 0.13 35.98
N ASN A 365 -1.38 0.42 34.75
CA ASN A 365 -2.03 -0.09 33.54
C ASN A 365 -1.01 -0.11 32.39
N VAL A 366 -0.15 -1.14 32.37
CA VAL A 366 0.70 -1.39 31.19
C VAL A 366 -0.21 -1.88 30.08
N ILE A 367 -0.72 -0.95 29.25
CA ILE A 367 -1.47 -1.27 28.04
C ILE A 367 -0.51 -2.08 27.15
N LEU A 368 -0.83 -3.37 26.93
CA LEU A 368 -0.09 -4.23 26.02
C LEU A 368 0.03 -3.53 24.66
N PRO A 369 1.24 -3.37 24.07
CA PRO A 369 1.39 -2.66 22.80
C PRO A 369 0.53 -3.33 21.72
N GLN A 370 -0.41 -2.56 21.16
CA GLN A 370 -1.35 -3.06 20.16
C GLN A 370 -0.60 -3.35 18.85
N THR A 371 -0.84 -4.53 18.27
CA THR A 371 -0.27 -4.87 16.96
C THR A 371 -0.80 -3.91 15.88
N PRO A 372 -0.01 -3.61 14.84
CA PRO A 372 -0.41 -2.83 13.65
C PRO A 372 -1.85 -3.01 13.16
N VAL A 373 -2.21 -4.28 12.87
CA VAL A 373 -3.55 -4.63 12.38
C VAL A 373 -4.60 -4.26 13.42
N ARG A 374 -4.39 -4.61 14.69
CA ARG A 374 -5.36 -4.27 15.74
C ARG A 374 -5.52 -2.76 15.93
N THR A 375 -4.44 -1.98 15.82
CA THR A 375 -4.48 -0.52 15.87
C THR A 375 -5.37 0.05 14.77
N VAL A 376 -5.16 -0.35 13.51
CA VAL A 376 -5.97 0.18 12.39
C VAL A 376 -7.44 -0.27 12.50
N MET A 377 -7.71 -1.51 12.91
CA MET A 377 -9.07 -1.99 13.10
C MET A 377 -9.80 -1.23 14.21
N ASN A 378 -9.14 -0.93 15.33
CA ASN A 378 -9.71 -0.10 16.40
C ASN A 378 -10.06 1.30 15.89
N THR A 379 -9.18 1.94 15.09
CA THR A 379 -9.46 3.27 14.55
C THR A 379 -10.63 3.26 13.56
N ILE A 380 -10.77 2.19 12.77
CA ILE A 380 -11.93 1.99 11.91
C ILE A 380 -13.20 1.85 12.75
N GLN A 381 -13.18 1.07 13.83
CA GLN A 381 -14.34 0.93 14.73
C GLN A 381 -14.73 2.26 15.39
N GLN A 382 -13.76 3.08 15.79
CA GLN A 382 -14.02 4.43 16.31
C GLN A 382 -14.73 5.30 15.28
N LEU A 383 -14.28 5.30 14.01
CA LEU A 383 -14.97 5.99 12.93
C LEU A 383 -16.40 5.47 12.71
N MET A 384 -16.60 4.15 12.77
CA MET A 384 -17.94 3.55 12.65
C MET A 384 -18.86 3.98 13.80
N MET A 385 -18.32 4.12 15.02
CA MET A 385 -19.09 4.63 16.16
C MET A 385 -19.51 6.09 15.96
N ILE A 386 -18.61 6.96 15.47
CA ILE A 386 -18.93 8.36 15.13
C ILE A 386 -20.07 8.42 14.11
N LEU A 387 -20.04 7.52 13.12
CA LEU A 387 -21.00 7.51 12.02
C LEU A 387 -22.27 6.69 12.26
N ASN A 388 -22.42 6.00 13.40
CA ASN A 388 -23.51 5.03 13.63
C ASN A 388 -24.91 5.62 13.33
N SER A 389 -25.17 6.85 13.75
CA SER A 389 -26.46 7.53 13.51
C SER A 389 -26.55 8.30 12.19
N ALA A 390 -25.45 8.43 11.45
CA ALA A 390 -25.44 9.17 10.18
C ALA A 390 -25.94 8.30 9.02
N SER A 391 -26.84 8.84 8.22
CA SER A 391 -27.34 8.24 6.96
C SER A 391 -26.44 8.63 5.77
N ASP A 392 -26.48 7.83 4.71
CA ASP A 392 -25.92 8.20 3.39
C ASP A 392 -26.85 9.12 2.57
N GLN A 393 -27.97 9.54 3.17
CA GLN A 393 -28.89 10.54 2.66
C GLN A 393 -28.95 11.75 3.61
N PRO A 394 -29.27 12.97 3.11
CA PRO A 394 -29.56 14.12 3.95
C PRO A 394 -30.64 13.78 4.99
N SER A 395 -30.46 14.28 6.22
CA SER A 395 -31.49 14.16 7.26
C SER A 395 -32.67 15.10 6.99
N GLU A 396 -33.79 14.88 7.66
CA GLU A 396 -34.95 15.80 7.60
C GLU A 396 -34.59 17.23 8.03
N ASN A 397 -33.71 17.38 9.03
CA ASN A 397 -33.22 18.71 9.45
C ASN A 397 -32.42 19.38 8.33
N LEU A 398 -31.56 18.61 7.65
CA LEU A 398 -30.73 19.12 6.56
C LEU A 398 -31.59 19.51 5.35
N ILE A 399 -32.62 18.71 5.05
CA ILE A 399 -33.63 19.02 4.04
C ILE A 399 -34.41 20.29 4.41
N SER A 400 -34.72 20.51 5.68
CA SER A 400 -35.34 21.76 6.16
C SER A 400 -34.47 22.98 5.84
N TYR A 401 -33.16 22.94 6.10
CA TYR A 401 -32.24 24.02 5.70
C TYR A 401 -32.21 24.23 4.18
N PHE A 402 -32.27 23.15 3.39
CA PHE A 402 -32.31 23.28 1.92
C PHE A 402 -33.58 23.98 1.44
N ASN A 403 -34.72 23.65 2.04
CA ASN A 403 -36.01 24.27 1.70
C ASN A 403 -36.09 25.74 2.12
N ASN A 404 -35.36 26.14 3.16
CA ASN A 404 -35.28 27.53 3.63
C ASN A 404 -34.32 28.41 2.81
N CYS A 405 -33.60 27.84 1.83
CA CYS A 405 -32.73 28.60 0.95
C CYS A 405 -33.50 29.34 -0.14
N THR A 406 -33.08 30.56 -0.48
CA THR A 406 -33.60 31.31 -1.63
C THR A 406 -33.52 30.51 -2.93
N VAL A 407 -32.38 29.81 -3.14
CA VAL A 407 -32.21 28.82 -4.20
C VAL A 407 -32.02 27.47 -3.53
N ASN A 408 -32.99 26.56 -3.70
CA ASN A 408 -32.94 25.24 -3.08
C ASN A 408 -31.77 24.42 -3.66
N PRO A 409 -30.77 24.04 -2.84
CA PRO A 409 -29.54 23.41 -3.31
C PRO A 409 -29.65 21.89 -3.47
N MET A 410 -30.76 21.27 -3.05
CA MET A 410 -30.89 19.81 -2.87
C MET A 410 -30.48 19.01 -4.11
N GLU A 411 -31.01 19.35 -5.28
CA GLU A 411 -30.70 18.63 -6.52
C GLU A 411 -29.21 18.73 -6.88
N SER A 412 -28.62 19.93 -6.73
CA SER A 412 -27.21 20.16 -7.02
C SER A 412 -26.29 19.38 -6.09
N ILE A 413 -26.65 19.29 -4.80
CA ILE A 413 -25.90 18.54 -3.79
C ILE A 413 -25.97 17.03 -4.08
N LEU A 414 -27.17 16.49 -4.31
CA LEU A 414 -27.36 15.07 -4.60
C LEU A 414 -26.66 14.66 -5.89
N LYS A 415 -26.73 15.49 -6.93
CA LYS A 415 -26.02 15.26 -8.19
C LYS A 415 -24.50 15.27 -7.97
N ARG A 416 -23.98 16.25 -7.23
CA ARG A 416 -22.54 16.35 -6.91
C ARG A 416 -22.03 15.09 -6.19
N VAL A 417 -22.73 14.64 -5.16
CA VAL A 417 -22.39 13.41 -4.41
C VAL A 417 -22.40 12.20 -5.34
N LYS A 418 -23.41 12.07 -6.20
CA LYS A 418 -23.47 10.98 -7.16
C LYS A 418 -22.29 11.00 -8.14
N ASP A 419 -22.01 12.14 -8.76
CA ASP A 419 -20.96 12.27 -9.78
C ASP A 419 -19.56 12.01 -9.21
N ILE A 420 -19.27 12.59 -8.04
CA ILE A 420 -17.98 12.37 -7.35
C ILE A 420 -17.86 10.91 -6.90
N GLY A 421 -18.94 10.27 -6.48
CA GLY A 421 -18.92 8.84 -6.13
C GLY A 421 -18.46 7.95 -7.28
N TYR A 422 -18.83 8.26 -8.52
CA TYR A 422 -18.29 7.54 -9.69
C TYR A 422 -16.80 7.78 -9.89
N ILE A 423 -16.36 9.04 -9.84
CA ILE A 423 -14.95 9.41 -10.02
C ILE A 423 -14.07 8.78 -8.94
N PHE A 424 -14.53 8.85 -7.69
CA PHE A 424 -13.80 8.35 -6.53
C PHE A 424 -13.56 6.85 -6.63
N LYS A 425 -14.61 6.04 -6.82
CA LYS A 425 -14.46 4.58 -6.85
C LYS A 425 -13.63 4.09 -8.03
N GLU A 426 -13.69 4.78 -9.17
CA GLU A 426 -12.82 4.46 -10.33
C GLU A 426 -11.35 4.79 -10.04
N LYS A 427 -11.06 5.98 -9.51
CA LYS A 427 -9.68 6.36 -9.14
C LYS A 427 -9.14 5.49 -8.01
N PHE A 428 -9.98 5.11 -7.05
CA PHE A 428 -9.64 4.16 -6.00
C PHE A 428 -9.28 2.79 -6.57
N ALA A 429 -10.13 2.22 -7.44
CA ALA A 429 -9.87 0.92 -8.06
C ALA A 429 -8.60 0.93 -8.93
N LYS A 430 -8.30 2.05 -9.61
CA LYS A 430 -7.05 2.22 -10.37
C LYS A 430 -5.79 2.30 -9.51
N ALA A 431 -5.90 2.74 -8.26
CA ALA A 431 -4.77 2.81 -7.34
C ALA A 431 -4.59 1.48 -6.59
N VAL A 432 -5.69 0.87 -6.14
CA VAL A 432 -5.68 -0.30 -5.26
C VAL A 432 -5.69 -1.63 -6.01
N GLY A 433 -6.38 -1.68 -7.14
CA GLY A 433 -6.66 -2.90 -7.88
C GLY A 433 -8.10 -2.92 -8.39
N GLN A 434 -8.30 -3.33 -9.64
CA GLN A 434 -9.59 -3.20 -10.32
C GLN A 434 -10.74 -3.97 -9.63
N GLY A 435 -10.41 -5.07 -8.94
CA GLY A 435 -11.39 -5.84 -8.17
C GLY A 435 -11.88 -5.14 -6.88
N CYS A 436 -11.27 -4.04 -6.46
CA CYS A 436 -11.58 -3.33 -5.21
C CYS A 436 -12.54 -2.13 -5.39
N ILE A 437 -13.24 -2.03 -6.53
CA ILE A 437 -14.17 -0.92 -6.81
C ILE A 437 -15.30 -0.80 -5.78
N GLU A 438 -15.81 -1.93 -5.27
CA GLU A 438 -16.89 -1.91 -4.28
C GLU A 438 -16.38 -1.48 -2.89
N ILE A 439 -15.14 -1.83 -2.56
CA ILE A 439 -14.48 -1.29 -1.36
C ILE A 439 -14.40 0.23 -1.47
N GLY A 440 -13.96 0.75 -2.63
CA GLY A 440 -13.97 2.18 -2.91
C GLY A 440 -15.36 2.81 -2.76
N SER A 441 -16.41 2.13 -3.22
CA SER A 441 -17.81 2.54 -3.03
C SER A 441 -18.21 2.63 -1.54
N GLN A 442 -17.84 1.61 -0.74
CA GLN A 442 -18.09 1.58 0.70
C GLN A 442 -17.35 2.70 1.44
N ARG A 443 -16.08 2.95 1.11
CA ARG A 443 -15.30 4.06 1.70
C ARG A 443 -15.87 5.42 1.32
N TYR A 444 -16.29 5.59 0.05
CA TYR A 444 -16.98 6.80 -0.37
C TYR A 444 -18.26 7.04 0.42
N LYS A 445 -19.07 6.00 0.63
CA LYS A 445 -20.31 6.09 1.41
C LYS A 445 -20.07 6.54 2.85
N LEU A 446 -19.00 6.11 3.51
CA LEU A 446 -18.62 6.63 4.83
C LEU A 446 -18.29 8.11 4.78
N GLY A 447 -17.57 8.56 3.75
CA GLY A 447 -17.25 9.96 3.54
C GLY A 447 -18.51 10.81 3.33
N VAL A 448 -19.49 10.31 2.58
CA VAL A 448 -20.79 10.97 2.38
C VAL A 448 -21.57 11.09 3.69
N ARG A 449 -21.59 10.04 4.52
CA ARG A 449 -22.23 10.07 5.85
C ARG A 449 -21.60 11.15 6.73
N LEU A 450 -20.27 11.20 6.78
CA LEU A 450 -19.55 12.21 7.55
C LEU A 450 -19.79 13.62 6.99
N TYR A 451 -19.77 13.78 5.67
CA TYR A 451 -20.04 15.04 4.98
C TYR A 451 -21.41 15.63 5.34
N TYR A 452 -22.50 14.85 5.25
CA TYR A 452 -23.84 15.35 5.61
C TYR A 452 -23.95 15.67 7.09
N ARG A 453 -23.38 14.82 7.95
CA ARG A 453 -23.36 15.01 9.40
C ARG A 453 -22.66 16.32 9.79
N VAL A 454 -21.47 16.56 9.25
CA VAL A 454 -20.70 17.78 9.53
C VAL A 454 -21.40 19.01 8.96
N MET A 455 -21.96 18.91 7.74
CA MET A 455 -22.72 20.01 7.16
C MET A 455 -23.91 20.42 8.04
N GLU A 456 -24.68 19.46 8.56
CA GLU A 456 -25.78 19.75 9.48
C GLU A 456 -25.29 20.42 10.78
N SER A 457 -24.18 19.94 11.35
CA SER A 457 -23.56 20.53 12.54
C SER A 457 -23.12 21.98 12.31
N MET A 458 -22.47 22.25 11.17
CA MET A 458 -22.07 23.61 10.78
C MET A 458 -23.28 24.54 10.63
N LEU A 459 -24.35 24.10 9.97
CA LEU A 459 -25.54 24.94 9.77
C LEU A 459 -26.27 25.24 11.08
N LYS A 460 -26.34 24.29 12.01
CA LYS A 460 -26.90 24.52 13.36
C LYS A 460 -26.10 25.57 14.12
N SER A 461 -24.77 25.44 14.12
CA SER A 461 -23.88 26.41 14.78
C SER A 461 -23.99 27.80 14.14
N GLU A 462 -24.10 27.88 12.82
CA GLU A 462 -24.29 29.14 12.11
C GLU A 462 -25.67 29.76 12.33
N GLU A 463 -26.73 28.95 12.46
CA GLU A 463 -28.08 29.43 12.83
C GLU A 463 -28.07 30.05 14.22
N GLU A 464 -27.45 29.38 15.19
CA GLU A 464 -27.29 29.90 16.55
C GLU A 464 -26.49 31.21 16.56
N ARG A 465 -25.42 31.30 15.75
CA ARG A 465 -24.53 32.47 15.70
C ARG A 465 -25.14 33.67 14.99
N LEU A 466 -25.85 33.45 13.88
CA LEU A 466 -26.37 34.51 13.01
C LEU A 466 -27.86 34.79 13.21
N SER A 467 -28.59 33.91 13.89
CA SER A 467 -30.05 33.96 14.03
C SER A 467 -30.78 34.03 12.68
N ILE A 468 -30.25 33.34 11.66
CA ILE A 468 -30.86 33.19 10.33
C ILE A 468 -30.95 31.72 9.96
N GLN A 469 -31.94 31.37 9.13
CA GLN A 469 -32.13 30.00 8.62
C GLN A 469 -31.85 29.86 7.12
N ASN A 470 -31.64 30.98 6.41
CA ASN A 470 -31.38 30.99 4.98
C ASN A 470 -29.88 31.06 4.70
N PHE A 471 -29.29 29.90 4.41
CA PHE A 471 -27.87 29.75 4.08
C PHE A 471 -27.63 29.58 2.56
N SER A 472 -28.51 30.15 1.71
CA SER A 472 -28.50 29.93 0.26
C SER A 472 -27.15 30.24 -0.40
N LYS A 473 -26.41 31.25 0.08
CA LYS A 473 -25.08 31.58 -0.47
C LYS A 473 -24.07 30.47 -0.21
N LEU A 474 -24.04 29.94 1.01
CA LEU A 474 -23.11 28.88 1.43
C LEU A 474 -23.49 27.55 0.75
N LEU A 475 -24.76 27.18 0.79
CA LEU A 475 -25.23 25.87 0.30
C LEU A 475 -25.36 25.78 -1.23
N ASN A 476 -25.19 26.89 -1.95
CA ASN A 476 -25.03 26.85 -3.41
C ASN A 476 -23.56 27.03 -3.83
N ASP A 477 -22.63 27.19 -2.88
CA ASP A 477 -21.20 27.30 -3.18
C ASP A 477 -20.60 25.93 -3.48
N ASN A 478 -20.18 25.73 -4.73
CA ASN A 478 -19.57 24.48 -5.15
C ASN A 478 -18.26 24.17 -4.42
N ILE A 479 -17.42 25.18 -4.20
CA ILE A 479 -16.11 25.00 -3.55
C ILE A 479 -16.30 24.59 -2.10
N PHE A 480 -17.26 25.19 -1.38
CA PHE A 480 -17.62 24.75 -0.02
C PHE A 480 -17.94 23.26 0.01
N HIS A 481 -18.84 22.79 -0.85
CA HIS A 481 -19.24 21.38 -0.87
C HIS A 481 -18.09 20.45 -1.27
N MET A 482 -17.28 20.83 -2.26
CA MET A 482 -16.11 20.05 -2.68
C MET A 482 -15.08 19.95 -1.55
N SER A 483 -14.78 21.05 -0.86
CA SER A 483 -13.85 21.09 0.27
C SER A 483 -14.37 20.26 1.44
N LEU A 484 -15.64 20.43 1.81
CA LEU A 484 -16.23 19.70 2.93
C LEU A 484 -16.27 18.18 2.67
N LEU A 485 -16.65 17.77 1.46
CA LEU A 485 -16.65 16.36 1.06
C LEU A 485 -15.22 15.79 0.98
N ALA A 486 -14.27 16.56 0.44
CA ALA A 486 -12.86 16.15 0.41
C ALA A 486 -12.33 15.94 1.83
N CYS A 487 -12.65 16.83 2.77
CA CYS A 487 -12.19 16.72 4.16
C CYS A 487 -12.79 15.48 4.84
N ALA A 488 -14.10 15.24 4.63
CA ALA A 488 -14.75 14.03 5.12
C ALA A 488 -14.14 12.75 4.54
N LEU A 489 -13.84 12.73 3.23
CA LEU A 489 -13.18 11.59 2.59
C LEU A 489 -11.74 11.41 3.07
N GLU A 490 -10.99 12.49 3.31
CA GLU A 490 -9.63 12.43 3.84
C GLU A 490 -9.60 11.76 5.23
N VAL A 491 -10.53 12.12 6.12
CA VAL A 491 -10.66 11.46 7.43
C VAL A 491 -10.89 9.96 7.27
N VAL A 492 -11.79 9.56 6.38
CA VAL A 492 -12.05 8.14 6.10
C VAL A 492 -10.78 7.47 5.56
N MET A 493 -10.18 8.03 4.50
CA MET A 493 -9.01 7.44 3.85
C MET A 493 -7.82 7.31 4.81
N ALA A 494 -7.55 8.33 5.63
CA ALA A 494 -6.50 8.29 6.63
C ALA A 494 -6.75 7.25 7.73
N THR A 495 -8.02 7.04 8.11
CA THR A 495 -8.40 6.01 9.09
C THR A 495 -8.06 4.60 8.61
N TYR A 496 -8.18 4.34 7.31
CA TYR A 496 -7.91 3.04 6.72
C TYR A 496 -6.47 2.86 6.21
N SER A 497 -5.74 3.95 5.95
CA SER A 497 -4.38 3.91 5.40
C SER A 497 -3.28 3.88 6.46
N ARG A 498 -3.63 3.94 7.75
CA ARG A 498 -2.66 4.15 8.82
C ARG A 498 -1.75 2.92 8.99
N SER A 499 -0.59 3.01 8.36
CA SER A 499 0.51 2.05 8.47
C SER A 499 1.31 2.27 9.77
N THR A 500 2.14 1.29 10.09
CA THR A 500 2.83 1.08 11.38
C THR A 500 3.80 2.16 11.79
N SER A 501 4.22 3.04 10.90
CA SER A 501 5.22 4.07 11.15
C SER A 501 4.58 5.43 11.42
N GLN A 502 4.40 5.76 12.70
CA GLN A 502 3.96 7.10 13.13
C GLN A 502 4.99 8.21 12.84
N ASN A 503 6.21 7.87 12.39
CA ASN A 503 7.34 8.78 12.28
C ASN A 503 7.88 8.96 10.85
N LEU A 504 7.27 8.36 9.83
CA LEU A 504 7.75 8.48 8.45
C LEU A 504 6.67 9.07 7.55
N ASP A 505 6.90 10.29 7.06
CA ASP A 505 6.01 11.09 6.18
C ASP A 505 5.76 10.47 4.80
N THR A 506 6.19 9.24 4.56
CA THR A 506 5.94 8.53 3.31
C THR A 506 4.56 7.84 3.40
N GLY A 507 3.49 8.62 3.22
CA GLY A 507 2.12 8.08 3.15
C GLY A 507 1.94 7.07 1.99
N THR A 508 0.90 6.23 2.05
CA THR A 508 0.46 5.35 0.93
C THR A 508 0.12 6.18 -0.32
N ASP A 509 -0.05 5.55 -1.49
CA ASP A 509 -0.50 6.23 -2.71
C ASP A 509 -1.89 6.89 -2.59
N LEU A 510 -2.66 6.52 -1.55
CA LEU A 510 -3.96 7.11 -1.22
C LEU A 510 -3.88 8.21 -0.15
N SER A 511 -2.70 8.52 0.37
CA SER A 511 -2.52 9.56 1.37
C SER A 511 -2.70 10.94 0.77
N PHE A 512 -3.04 11.92 1.61
CA PHE A 512 -3.05 13.32 1.21
C PHE A 512 -1.76 13.69 0.43
N PRO A 513 -1.83 14.38 -0.72
CA PRO A 513 -2.98 15.10 -1.27
C PRO A 513 -3.80 14.30 -2.31
N TRP A 514 -3.77 12.96 -2.30
CA TRP A 514 -4.47 12.13 -3.30
C TRP A 514 -5.93 12.57 -3.51
N ILE A 515 -6.68 12.83 -2.42
CA ILE A 515 -8.08 13.22 -2.50
C ILE A 515 -8.30 14.54 -3.27
N LEU A 516 -7.35 15.48 -3.20
CA LEU A 516 -7.42 16.74 -3.94
C LEU A 516 -7.35 16.50 -5.44
N ASN A 517 -6.48 15.57 -5.87
CA ASN A 517 -6.38 15.16 -7.27
C ASN A 517 -7.60 14.37 -7.73
N VAL A 518 -8.22 13.58 -6.85
CA VAL A 518 -9.46 12.85 -7.17
C VAL A 518 -10.58 13.84 -7.49
N LEU A 519 -10.78 14.82 -6.61
CA LEU A 519 -11.87 15.81 -6.68
C LEU A 519 -11.54 17.03 -7.56
N ASN A 520 -10.32 17.13 -8.08
CA ASN A 520 -9.82 18.32 -8.78
C ASN A 520 -9.99 19.60 -7.94
N LEU A 521 -9.65 19.52 -6.65
CA LEU A 521 -9.78 20.59 -5.67
C LEU A 521 -8.42 21.26 -5.42
N LYS A 522 -8.40 22.58 -5.34
CA LYS A 522 -7.19 23.32 -4.98
C LYS A 522 -6.89 23.15 -3.49
N ALA A 523 -5.62 22.96 -3.16
CA ALA A 523 -5.16 22.81 -1.78
C ALA A 523 -5.57 24.00 -0.90
N PHE A 524 -5.48 25.24 -1.42
CA PHE A 524 -5.91 26.44 -0.71
C PHE A 524 -7.42 26.47 -0.39
N ASP A 525 -8.25 25.91 -1.26
CA ASP A 525 -9.70 25.84 -1.00
C ASP A 525 -10.06 24.75 0.01
N PHE A 526 -9.29 23.66 0.03
CA PHE A 526 -9.40 22.63 1.07
C PHE A 526 -8.99 23.19 2.44
N TYR A 527 -7.87 23.91 2.52
CA TYR A 527 -7.36 24.51 3.76
C TYR A 527 -8.43 25.28 4.55
N LYS A 528 -9.25 26.10 3.85
CA LYS A 528 -10.29 26.94 4.44
C LYS A 528 -11.35 26.17 5.24
N VAL A 529 -11.55 24.88 4.99
CA VAL A 529 -12.58 24.08 5.67
C VAL A 529 -12.06 23.32 6.89
N ILE A 530 -10.74 23.12 7.02
CA ILE A 530 -10.16 22.21 8.02
C ILE A 530 -10.56 22.61 9.45
N GLU A 531 -10.31 23.87 9.82
CA GLU A 531 -10.59 24.35 11.17
C GLU A 531 -12.09 24.26 11.51
N SER A 532 -12.95 24.69 10.59
CA SER A 532 -14.40 24.60 10.77
C SER A 532 -14.88 23.16 10.84
N PHE A 533 -14.27 22.24 10.08
CA PHE A 533 -14.57 20.81 10.11
C PHE A 533 -14.25 20.20 11.47
N ILE A 534 -13.06 20.48 12.00
CA ILE A 534 -12.63 20.00 13.33
C ILE A 534 -13.57 20.53 14.42
N LYS A 535 -13.96 21.81 14.35
CA LYS A 535 -14.91 22.41 15.30
C LYS A 535 -16.31 21.79 15.21
N ALA A 536 -16.77 21.46 14.00
CA ALA A 536 -18.12 20.95 13.78
C ALA A 536 -18.29 19.47 14.12
N GLU A 537 -17.23 18.66 14.11
CA GLU A 537 -17.27 17.27 14.57
C GLU A 537 -16.46 17.07 15.86
N ALA A 538 -17.11 17.29 16.99
CA ALA A 538 -16.48 17.15 18.31
C ALA A 538 -16.04 15.71 18.66
N ASN A 539 -16.54 14.69 17.94
CA ASN A 539 -16.20 13.29 18.21
C ASN A 539 -14.98 12.78 17.41
N LEU A 540 -14.32 13.63 16.62
CA LEU A 540 -13.07 13.24 15.96
C LEU A 540 -12.04 12.80 17.01
N THR A 541 -11.35 11.70 16.73
CA THR A 541 -10.28 11.23 17.61
C THR A 541 -9.09 12.18 17.52
N ARG A 542 -8.24 12.18 18.55
CA ARG A 542 -7.01 12.97 18.56
C ARG A 542 -6.13 12.68 17.35
N GLU A 543 -6.11 11.43 16.90
CA GLU A 543 -5.32 10.96 15.77
C GLU A 543 -5.85 11.47 14.43
N MET A 544 -7.18 11.61 14.30
CA MET A 544 -7.84 12.22 13.13
C MET A 544 -7.59 13.73 13.09
N ILE A 545 -7.70 14.41 14.23
CA ILE A 545 -7.43 15.85 14.35
C ILE A 545 -5.97 16.14 13.97
N LYS A 546 -5.01 15.42 14.56
CA LYS A 546 -3.58 15.56 14.23
C LYS A 546 -3.29 15.32 12.74
N HIS A 547 -4.01 14.40 12.11
CA HIS A 547 -3.86 14.15 10.68
C HIS A 547 -4.32 15.34 9.85
N LEU A 548 -5.47 15.93 10.18
CA LEU A 548 -5.99 17.12 9.51
C LEU A 548 -5.06 18.34 9.72
N GLU A 549 -4.54 18.54 10.94
CA GLU A 549 -3.52 19.55 11.24
C GLU A 549 -2.25 19.34 10.40
N ARG A 550 -1.80 18.08 10.23
CA ARG A 550 -0.66 17.78 9.35
C ARG A 550 -0.98 18.08 7.89
N CYS A 551 -2.19 17.80 7.41
CA CYS A 551 -2.63 18.19 6.07
C CYS A 551 -2.60 19.72 5.91
N GLU A 552 -3.08 20.45 6.91
CA GLU A 552 -3.02 21.91 6.96
C GLU A 552 -1.59 22.43 6.82
N HIS A 553 -0.66 21.91 7.64
CA HIS A 553 0.76 22.25 7.56
C HIS A 553 1.35 21.98 6.17
N ARG A 554 1.04 20.83 5.56
CA ARG A 554 1.52 20.48 4.21
C ARG A 554 0.97 21.41 3.13
N ILE A 555 -0.24 21.93 3.31
CA ILE A 555 -0.79 22.92 2.40
C ILE A 555 -0.06 24.25 2.53
N MET A 556 0.17 24.70 3.75
CA MET A 556 0.86 25.95 4.05
C MET A 556 2.35 25.91 3.66
N GLU A 557 3.02 24.76 3.79
CA GLU A 557 4.45 24.66 3.47
C GLU A 557 4.71 24.60 1.95
N SER A 558 3.84 23.95 1.16
CA SER A 558 4.15 23.67 -0.25
C SER A 558 2.93 23.67 -1.18
N LEU A 559 1.83 22.97 -0.85
CA LEU A 559 0.80 22.65 -1.85
C LEU A 559 -0.02 23.86 -2.31
N ALA A 560 -0.25 24.85 -1.42
CA ALA A 560 -0.93 26.09 -1.81
C ALA A 560 -0.14 26.87 -2.87
N TRP A 561 1.19 26.80 -2.81
CA TRP A 561 2.12 27.55 -3.65
C TRP A 561 2.37 26.90 -5.03
N LEU A 562 1.86 25.69 -5.27
CA LEU A 562 1.97 25.02 -6.57
C LEU A 562 1.06 25.65 -7.64
N SER A 563 -0.01 26.32 -7.23
CA SER A 563 -1.01 26.92 -8.13
C SER A 563 -0.70 28.36 -8.54
N ILE A 564 0.38 28.96 -8.03
CA ILE A 564 0.80 30.32 -8.36
C ILE A 564 1.65 30.29 -9.64
N PRO A 565 1.27 31.00 -10.73
CA PRO A 565 2.10 31.13 -11.92
C PRO A 565 3.50 31.63 -11.54
N LYS A 566 4.56 31.08 -12.13
CA LYS A 566 5.96 31.43 -11.82
C LYS A 566 6.23 32.95 -11.75
N LYS A 567 5.53 33.77 -12.55
CA LYS A 567 5.62 35.24 -12.53
C LYS A 567 5.33 35.89 -11.18
N LEU A 568 4.41 35.37 -10.39
CA LEU A 568 4.08 35.94 -9.07
C LEU A 568 5.02 35.47 -7.96
N LYS A 569 5.76 34.36 -8.16
CA LYS A 569 6.79 33.91 -7.20
C LYS A 569 8.00 34.83 -7.22
N GLU A 570 8.38 35.32 -8.39
CA GLU A 570 9.48 36.27 -8.57
C GLU A 570 9.12 37.66 -8.00
N GLU A 571 7.88 38.14 -8.20
CA GLU A 571 7.44 39.42 -7.63
C GLU A 571 7.33 39.39 -6.09
N SER A 572 6.96 38.27 -5.47
CA SER A 572 6.89 38.15 -4.00
C SER A 572 8.27 38.06 -3.31
N MET A 573 9.34 37.73 -4.04
CA MET A 573 10.71 37.73 -3.51
C MET A 573 11.45 39.05 -3.75
N CYS A 574 10.92 39.94 -4.60
CA CYS A 574 11.52 41.24 -4.90
C CYS A 574 11.00 42.41 -4.05
N ASP A 575 9.91 42.25 -3.30
CA ASP A 575 9.33 43.33 -2.47
C ASP A 575 9.81 43.34 -1.00
N GLY A 576 10.90 42.63 -0.71
CA GLY A 576 11.54 42.53 0.61
C GLY A 576 12.88 43.25 0.73
N GLY A 577 13.13 44.27 -0.10
CA GLY A 577 14.37 45.03 -0.08
C GLY A 577 14.20 46.42 -0.66
N ASP A 578 13.79 47.35 0.19
CA ASP A 578 14.31 48.73 0.25
C ASP A 578 14.08 49.30 1.66
#